data_AF-A0A968GFQ5-F1
#
_entry.id   AF-A0A968GFQ5-F1
#
_cell.length_a   1.000
_cell.length_b   1.000
_cell.length_c   1.000
_cell.angle_alpha   90.00
_cell.angle_beta   90.00
_cell.angle_gamma   90.00
#
_symmetry.space_group_name_H-M   'P 1'
#
loop_
_entity.id
_entity.type
_entity.pdbx_description
1 polymer ?
#
loop_
_entity_poly.entity_id
_entity_poly.type
_entity_poly.pdbx_seq_one_letter_code
_entity_poly.pdbx_strand_id
1 'polypeptide(L)'
;MEQIPFLYFMRVILTVFGGFFLAHQVIIEKFPKLQGLYDFLNTSATSRLALAFSNLLIGIVSLILGRVYFDFFPSLFAVIIAIIMFFEEHELTTTSTPEKPNSIMQFILNYGVHYKVYWGLAALFFGLLHIFTVRLAFI
;
A
#
# COMPACT_ATOMS: atom_id res chain seq x y z
N MET A 1 -3.48 2.09 28.98
CA MET A 1 -3.13 1.29 27.79
C MET A 1 -3.95 1.80 26.61
N GLU A 2 -3.54 2.92 25.99
CA GLU A 2 -4.32 3.64 24.97
C GLU A 2 -3.58 3.81 23.62
N GLN A 3 -2.56 3.00 23.34
CA GLN A 3 -1.75 3.11 22.10
C GLN A 3 -2.34 2.33 20.90
N ILE A 4 -3.30 1.45 21.14
CA ILE A 4 -3.96 0.62 20.11
C ILE A 4 -4.76 1.44 19.07
N PRO A 5 -5.45 2.56 19.41
CA PRO A 5 -6.21 3.35 18.44
C PRO A 5 -5.32 4.05 17.40
N PHE A 6 -4.15 4.55 17.81
CA PHE A 6 -3.25 5.27 16.91
C PHE A 6 -2.66 4.34 15.85
N LEU A 7 -2.13 3.19 16.28
CA LEU A 7 -1.50 2.23 15.37
C LEU A 7 -2.53 1.66 14.37
N TYR A 8 -3.75 1.42 14.86
CA TYR A 8 -4.89 1.06 14.03
C TYR A 8 -5.20 2.11 12.96
N PHE A 9 -5.35 3.36 13.37
CA PHE A 9 -5.67 4.48 12.50
C PHE A 9 -4.58 4.72 11.45
N MET A 10 -3.32 4.68 11.87
CA MET A 10 -2.17 4.81 10.97
C MET A 10 -2.15 3.70 9.92
N ARG A 11 -2.44 2.45 10.31
CA ARG A 11 -2.54 1.34 9.36
C ARG A 11 -3.61 1.59 8.32
N VAL A 12 -4.82 1.99 8.73
CA VAL A 12 -5.91 2.30 7.81
C VAL A 12 -5.48 3.37 6.81
N ILE A 13 -4.98 4.50 7.31
CA ILE A 13 -4.58 5.62 6.47
C ILE A 13 -3.49 5.21 5.49
N LEU A 14 -2.44 4.54 5.96
CA LEU A 14 -1.33 4.15 5.12
C LEU A 14 -1.75 3.14 4.06
N THR A 15 -2.57 2.14 4.43
CA THR A 15 -3.11 1.14 3.49
C THR A 15 -3.99 1.80 2.42
N VAL A 16 -4.84 2.77 2.82
CA VAL A 16 -5.68 3.53 1.91
C VAL A 16 -4.84 4.40 0.98
N PHE A 17 -3.84 5.14 1.50
CA PHE A 17 -2.97 5.96 0.66
C PHE A 17 -2.08 5.14 -0.27
N GLY A 18 -1.52 4.03 0.20
CA GLY A 18 -0.77 3.10 -0.63
C GLY A 18 -1.65 2.49 -1.73
N GLY A 19 -2.87 2.09 -1.38
CA GLY A 19 -3.84 1.57 -2.34
C GLY A 19 -4.27 2.61 -3.37
N PHE A 20 -4.54 3.84 -2.93
CA PHE A 20 -4.79 4.99 -3.80
C PHE A 20 -3.62 5.24 -4.75
N PHE A 21 -2.39 5.22 -4.25
CA PHE A 21 -1.20 5.45 -5.06
C PHE A 21 -1.08 4.42 -6.20
N LEU A 22 -1.29 3.14 -5.91
CA LEU A 22 -1.23 2.09 -6.95
C LEU A 22 -2.42 2.12 -7.92
N ALA A 23 -3.62 2.46 -7.44
CA ALA A 23 -4.85 2.52 -8.25
C ALA A 23 -5.18 3.93 -8.78
N HIS A 24 -4.24 4.87 -8.73
CA HIS A 24 -4.49 6.30 -8.96
C HIS A 24 -5.16 6.56 -10.30
N GLN A 25 -4.74 5.88 -11.38
CA GLN A 25 -5.27 6.10 -12.73
C GLN A 25 -6.80 5.92 -12.78
N VAL A 26 -7.31 4.82 -12.23
CA VAL A 26 -8.75 4.50 -12.22
C VAL A 26 -9.52 5.44 -11.30
N ILE A 27 -8.92 5.83 -10.17
CA ILE A 27 -9.58 6.68 -9.17
C ILE A 27 -9.68 8.12 -9.66
N ILE A 28 -8.59 8.65 -10.23
CA ILE A 28 -8.51 10.02 -10.75
C ILE A 28 -9.43 10.18 -11.96
N GLU A 29 -9.53 9.17 -12.83
CA GLU A 29 -10.48 9.17 -13.95
C GLU A 29 -11.93 9.42 -13.46
N LYS A 30 -12.30 8.84 -12.31
CA LYS A 30 -13.63 9.03 -11.70
C LYS A 30 -13.73 10.27 -10.81
N PHE A 31 -12.63 10.64 -10.16
CA PHE A 31 -12.54 11.74 -9.21
C PHE A 31 -11.33 12.63 -9.52
N PRO A 32 -11.40 13.49 -10.56
CA PRO A 32 -10.27 14.30 -10.99
C PRO A 32 -9.73 15.26 -9.91
N LYS A 33 -10.57 15.61 -8.94
CA LYS A 33 -10.19 16.45 -7.78
C LYS A 33 -9.08 15.82 -6.92
N LEU A 34 -8.87 14.50 -7.01
CA LEU A 34 -7.82 13.80 -6.27
C LEU A 34 -6.45 13.85 -6.97
N GLN A 35 -6.35 14.45 -8.16
CA GLN A 35 -5.08 14.61 -8.87
C GLN A 35 -4.02 15.28 -8.00
N GLY A 36 -4.37 16.35 -7.28
CA GLY A 36 -3.40 17.06 -6.43
C GLY A 36 -2.85 16.20 -5.27
N LEU A 37 -3.63 15.24 -4.76
CA LEU A 37 -3.14 14.29 -3.77
C LEU A 37 -2.12 13.32 -4.39
N TYR A 38 -2.40 12.83 -5.60
CA TYR A 38 -1.44 11.98 -6.31
C TYR A 38 -0.16 12.74 -6.64
N ASP A 39 -0.27 13.96 -7.16
CA ASP A 39 0.89 14.80 -7.48
C ASP A 39 1.75 15.04 -6.23
N PHE A 40 1.12 15.30 -5.07
CA PHE A 40 1.82 15.43 -3.79
C PHE A 40 2.58 14.14 -3.42
N LEU A 41 1.92 12.98 -3.47
CA LEU A 41 2.54 11.69 -3.14
C LEU A 41 3.62 11.28 -4.17
N ASN A 42 3.50 11.71 -5.41
CA ASN A 42 4.39 11.40 -6.52
C ASN A 42 5.46 12.49 -6.77
N THR A 43 5.58 13.49 -5.88
CA THR A 43 6.48 14.64 -6.06
C THR A 43 7.94 14.24 -6.27
N SER A 44 8.40 13.17 -5.59
CA SER A 44 9.78 12.69 -5.66
C SER A 44 9.89 11.21 -5.37
N ALA A 45 10.99 10.59 -5.82
CA ALA A 45 11.37 9.22 -5.46
C ALA A 45 11.36 9.01 -3.94
N THR A 46 11.89 9.98 -3.18
CA THR A 46 11.90 9.94 -1.72
C THR A 46 10.49 9.89 -1.13
N SER A 47 9.53 10.64 -1.67
CA SER A 47 8.14 10.63 -1.19
C SER A 47 7.47 9.28 -1.43
N ARG A 48 7.66 8.70 -2.62
CA ARG A 48 7.18 7.35 -2.96
C ARG A 48 7.76 6.29 -2.06
N LEU A 49 9.08 6.30 -1.86
CA LEU A 49 9.78 5.36 -0.99
C LEU A 49 9.41 5.55 0.48
N ALA A 50 9.17 6.78 0.93
CA ALA A 50 8.70 7.05 2.29
C ALA A 50 7.29 6.47 2.53
N LEU A 51 6.38 6.61 1.55
CA LEU A 51 5.04 6.00 1.61
C LEU A 51 5.13 4.47 1.59
N ALA A 52 5.99 3.89 0.74
CA ALA A 52 6.23 2.45 0.67
C ALA A 52 6.79 1.93 2.00
N PHE A 53 7.83 2.57 2.54
CA PHE A 53 8.44 2.20 3.81
C PHE A 53 7.46 2.31 4.98
N SER A 54 6.65 3.38 5.01
CA SER A 54 5.62 3.55 6.04
C SER A 54 4.58 2.43 5.98
N ASN A 55 4.14 2.05 4.77
CA ASN A 55 3.23 0.93 4.55
C ASN A 55 3.84 -0.41 4.98
N LEU A 56 5.11 -0.64 4.65
CA LEU A 56 5.83 -1.85 5.04
C LEU A 56 5.94 -1.94 6.56
N LEU A 57 6.39 -0.87 7.20
CA LEU A 57 6.60 -0.81 8.64
C LEU A 57 5.28 -1.03 9.38
N ILE A 58 4.23 -0.29 9.03
CA ILE A 58 2.94 -0.43 9.70
C ILE A 58 2.32 -1.80 9.44
N GLY A 59 2.49 -2.36 8.24
CA GLY A 59 2.00 -3.69 7.88
C GLY A 59 2.68 -4.78 8.72
N ILE A 60 4.02 -4.78 8.78
CA ILE A 60 4.79 -5.74 9.59
C ILE A 60 4.45 -5.61 11.07
N VAL A 61 4.48 -4.39 11.61
CA VAL A 61 4.15 -4.15 13.03
C VAL A 61 2.74 -4.63 13.34
N SER A 62 1.79 -4.38 12.45
CA SER A 62 0.40 -4.82 12.62
C SER A 62 0.20 -6.32 12.48
N LEU A 63 1.01 -7.01 11.67
CA LEU A 63 1.00 -8.48 11.59
C LEU A 63 1.57 -9.10 12.87
N ILE A 64 2.62 -8.50 13.45
CA ILE A 64 3.23 -8.98 14.70
C ILE A 64 2.31 -8.74 15.90
N LEU A 65 1.68 -7.55 15.95
CA LEU A 65 0.83 -7.14 17.08
C LEU A 65 -0.65 -7.51 16.89
N GLY A 66 -1.04 -8.01 15.72
CA GLY A 66 -2.43 -8.22 15.32
C GLY A 66 -3.14 -9.16 16.28
N ARG A 67 -4.19 -8.65 16.93
CA ARG A 67 -5.01 -9.42 17.89
C ARG A 67 -6.29 -9.97 17.26
N VAL A 68 -6.69 -9.49 16.08
CA VAL A 68 -7.98 -9.80 15.44
C VAL A 68 -7.75 -10.32 14.02
N TYR A 69 -8.49 -11.34 13.59
CA TYR A 69 -8.43 -11.86 12.21
C TYR A 69 -8.66 -10.78 11.15
N PHE A 70 -9.49 -9.77 11.44
CA PHE A 70 -9.74 -8.65 10.55
C PHE A 70 -8.54 -7.71 10.38
N ASP A 71 -7.57 -7.72 11.31
CA ASP A 71 -6.33 -6.95 11.20
C ASP A 71 -5.35 -7.54 10.18
N PHE A 72 -5.51 -8.81 9.81
CA PHE A 72 -4.58 -9.52 8.94
C PHE A 72 -4.59 -8.97 7.52
N PHE A 73 -5.77 -8.88 6.88
CA PHE A 73 -5.85 -8.50 5.46
C PHE A 73 -5.31 -7.09 5.18
N PRO A 74 -5.72 -6.03 5.89
CA PRO A 74 -5.18 -4.69 5.65
C PRO A 74 -3.66 -4.64 5.84
N SER A 75 -3.16 -5.33 6.86
CA SER A 75 -1.71 -5.38 7.15
C SER A 75 -0.94 -6.13 6.05
N LEU A 76 -1.48 -7.24 5.56
CA LEU A 76 -0.92 -7.99 4.43
C LEU A 76 -0.90 -7.14 3.15
N PHE A 77 -2.01 -6.45 2.84
CA PHE A 77 -2.08 -5.57 1.68
C PHE A 77 -1.12 -4.38 1.79
N ALA A 78 -0.94 -3.79 2.98
CA ALA A 78 0.06 -2.73 3.18
C ALA A 78 1.49 -3.22 2.84
N VAL A 79 1.84 -4.45 3.24
CA VAL A 79 3.12 -5.07 2.88
C VAL A 79 3.22 -5.31 1.38
N ILE A 80 2.19 -5.87 0.74
CA ILE A 80 2.18 -6.13 -0.71
C ILE A 80 2.31 -4.84 -1.51
N ILE A 81 1.58 -3.79 -1.13
CA ILE A 81 1.67 -2.46 -1.76
C ILE A 81 3.09 -1.93 -1.66
N ALA A 82 3.68 -1.97 -0.46
CA ALA A 82 5.03 -1.47 -0.25
C ALA A 82 6.04 -2.20 -1.14
N ILE A 83 5.94 -3.53 -1.23
CA ILE A 83 6.75 -4.34 -2.12
C ILE A 83 6.58 -3.86 -3.56
N ILE A 84 5.36 -3.79 -4.08
CA ILE A 84 5.10 -3.34 -5.46
C ILE A 84 5.70 -1.94 -5.72
N MET A 85 5.53 -1.01 -4.79
CA MET A 85 6.09 0.35 -4.90
C MET A 85 7.62 0.36 -4.91
N PHE A 86 8.28 -0.47 -4.09
CA PHE A 86 9.74 -0.59 -4.10
C PHE A 86 10.25 -1.14 -5.44
N PHE A 87 9.57 -2.14 -6.00
CA PHE A 87 9.94 -2.72 -7.30
C PHE A 87 9.67 -1.75 -8.46
N GLU A 88 8.57 -1.01 -8.41
CA GLU A 88 8.26 0.04 -9.40
C GLU A 88 9.34 1.13 -9.40
N GLU A 89 9.79 1.59 -8.23
CA GLU A 89 10.89 2.57 -8.14
C GLU A 89 12.23 2.00 -8.61
N HIS A 90 12.50 0.73 -8.28
CA HIS A 90 13.70 0.05 -8.72
C HIS A 90 13.75 -0.05 -10.25
N GLU A 91 12.64 -0.45 -10.90
CA GLU A 91 12.52 -0.54 -12.36
C GLU A 91 12.74 0.82 -13.05
N LEU A 92 12.18 1.89 -12.49
CA LEU A 92 12.39 3.27 -12.97
C LEU A 92 13.88 3.68 -12.91
N THR A 93 14.65 3.13 -11.97
CA THR A 93 16.06 3.50 -11.74
C THR A 93 17.05 2.59 -12.50
N THR A 94 16.69 1.33 -12.77
CA THR A 94 17.62 0.31 -13.32
C THR A 94 17.51 0.12 -14.85
N THR A 95 16.89 1.06 -15.56
CA THR A 95 16.69 1.03 -17.02
C THR A 95 17.99 0.94 -17.86
N SER A 96 19.18 0.96 -17.24
CA SER A 96 20.49 0.99 -17.89
C SER A 96 21.35 -0.26 -17.78
N THR A 97 20.94 -1.32 -17.08
CA THR A 97 21.79 -2.54 -16.93
C THR A 97 20.97 -3.82 -16.99
N PRO A 98 21.16 -4.69 -18.01
CA PRO A 98 20.40 -5.92 -18.17
C PRO A 98 20.99 -7.03 -17.29
N GLU A 99 20.80 -6.93 -15.97
CA GLU A 99 20.91 -8.12 -15.14
C GLU A 99 19.65 -8.96 -15.34
N LYS A 100 19.82 -10.22 -15.75
CA LYS A 100 18.71 -11.17 -15.88
C LYS A 100 17.94 -11.20 -14.55
N PRO A 101 16.67 -10.78 -14.51
CA PRO A 101 15.91 -10.78 -13.28
C PRO A 101 15.79 -12.22 -12.77
N ASN A 102 16.08 -12.44 -11.48
CA ASN A 102 15.84 -13.72 -10.82
C ASN A 102 14.33 -14.09 -10.92
N SER A 103 14.00 -15.38 -10.89
CA SER A 103 12.63 -15.91 -10.98
C SER A 103 11.60 -15.20 -10.09
N ILE A 104 11.98 -14.83 -8.86
CA ILE A 104 11.12 -14.10 -7.91
C ILE A 104 10.88 -12.66 -8.35
N MET A 105 11.94 -11.97 -8.79
CA MET A 105 11.85 -10.62 -9.37
C MET A 105 10.93 -10.62 -10.59
N GLN A 106 11.08 -11.62 -11.46
CA GLN A 106 10.26 -11.78 -12.65
C GLN A 106 8.78 -12.06 -12.31
N PHE A 107 8.50 -12.82 -11.26
CA PHE A 107 7.14 -13.02 -10.74
C PHE A 107 6.54 -11.71 -10.24
N ILE A 108 7.27 -10.93 -9.44
CA ILE A 108 6.78 -9.66 -8.88
C ILE A 108 6.54 -8.62 -9.97
N LEU A 109 7.42 -8.54 -10.98
CA LEU A 109 7.22 -7.64 -12.12
C LEU A 109 5.99 -8.05 -12.94
N ASN A 110 5.85 -9.33 -13.28
CA ASN A 110 4.77 -9.81 -14.14
C ASN A 110 3.40 -9.83 -13.44
N TYR A 111 3.35 -10.08 -12.13
CA TYR A 111 2.08 -10.22 -11.40
C TYR A 111 1.81 -9.08 -10.41
N GLY A 112 2.83 -8.55 -9.75
CA GLY A 112 2.68 -7.44 -8.82
C GLY A 112 2.51 -6.11 -9.55
N VAL A 113 3.48 -5.74 -10.39
CA VAL A 113 3.48 -4.44 -11.09
C VAL A 113 2.42 -4.40 -12.18
N HIS A 114 2.27 -5.45 -12.98
CA HIS A 114 1.27 -5.49 -14.06
C HIS A 114 -0.17 -5.36 -13.52
N TYR A 115 -0.48 -6.01 -12.39
CA TYR A 115 -1.80 -5.97 -11.76
C TYR A 115 -1.87 -4.98 -10.58
N LYS A 116 -0.95 -4.01 -10.48
CA LYS A 116 -0.86 -3.08 -9.34
C LYS A 116 -2.16 -2.34 -9.04
N VAL A 117 -2.95 -2.03 -10.07
CA VAL A 117 -4.26 -1.39 -9.93
C VAL A 117 -5.22 -2.24 -9.10
N TYR A 118 -5.28 -3.55 -9.36
CA TYR A 118 -6.14 -4.46 -8.61
C TYR A 118 -5.69 -4.61 -7.15
N TRP A 119 -4.37 -4.69 -6.93
CA TRP A 119 -3.80 -4.67 -5.59
C TRP A 119 -4.14 -3.38 -4.84
N GLY A 120 -4.06 -2.23 -5.53
CA GLY A 120 -4.41 -0.94 -4.97
C GLY A 120 -5.90 -0.81 -4.61
N LEU A 121 -6.79 -1.27 -5.49
CA LEU A 121 -8.23 -1.30 -5.23
C LEU A 121 -8.59 -2.26 -4.09
N ALA A 122 -7.98 -3.43 -4.03
CA ALA A 122 -8.17 -4.37 -2.94
C ALA A 122 -7.72 -3.75 -1.60
N ALA A 123 -6.54 -3.13 -1.57
CA ALA A 123 -6.06 -2.45 -0.37
C ALA A 123 -6.96 -1.30 0.07
N LEU A 124 -7.49 -0.51 -0.86
CA LEU A 124 -8.49 0.51 -0.56
C LEU A 124 -9.75 -0.09 0.04
N PHE A 125 -10.27 -1.15 -0.57
CA PHE A 125 -11.46 -1.84 -0.06
C PHE A 125 -11.24 -2.36 1.36
N PHE A 126 -10.16 -3.10 1.59
CA PHE A 126 -9.85 -3.65 2.91
C PHE A 126 -9.49 -2.56 3.93
N GLY A 127 -8.75 -1.52 3.54
CA GLY A 127 -8.43 -0.39 4.41
C GLY A 127 -9.68 0.38 4.84
N LEU A 128 -10.60 0.65 3.91
CA LEU A 128 -11.88 1.30 4.20
C LEU A 128 -12.82 0.41 5.00
N LEU A 129 -12.94 -0.88 4.66
CA LEU A 129 -13.69 -1.86 5.44
C LEU A 129 -13.17 -1.89 6.88
N HIS A 130 -11.85 -1.78 7.05
CA HIS A 130 -11.22 -1.72 8.36
C HIS A 130 -11.57 -0.45 9.15
N ILE A 131 -12.05 0.63 8.54
CA ILE A 131 -12.57 1.77 9.31
C ILE A 131 -13.82 1.35 10.09
N PHE A 132 -14.67 0.53 9.47
CA PHE A 132 -15.95 0.13 10.05
C PHE A 132 -15.82 -0.99 11.08
N THR A 133 -14.77 -1.82 10.98
CA THR A 133 -14.53 -2.91 11.95
C THR A 133 -14.16 -2.42 13.34
N VAL A 134 -13.64 -1.19 13.50
CA VAL A 134 -13.43 -0.57 14.83
C VAL A 134 -14.73 -0.54 15.62
N ARG A 135 -15.85 -0.16 14.99
CA ARG A 135 -17.14 -0.09 15.68
C ARG A 135 -17.69 -1.47 16.05
N LEU A 136 -17.30 -2.53 15.33
CA LEU A 136 -17.76 -3.89 15.61
C LEU A 136 -17.01 -4.57 16.76
N ALA A 137 -15.78 -4.16 17.06
CA ALA A 137 -15.00 -4.75 18.15
C ALA A 137 -15.36 -4.21 19.55
N PHE A 138 -16.12 -3.10 19.62
CA PHE A 138 -16.55 -2.43 20.85
C PHE A 138 -18.07 -2.50 21.10
N ILE A 139 -18.81 -3.27 20.28
CA ILE A 139 -20.24 -3.63 20.49
C ILE A 139 -20.27 -5.12 20.80
#